data_AF-A0A954VZL3-F1
#
_entry.id   AF-A0A954VZL3-F1
#
_cell.length_a   1.000
_cell.length_b   1.000
_cell.length_c   1.000
_cell.angle_alpha   90.00
_cell.angle_beta   90.00
_cell.angle_gamma   90.00
#
_symmetry.space_group_name_H-M   'P 1'
#
loop_
_entity.id
_entity.type
_entity.pdbx_description
1 polymer ?
#
loop_
_entity_poly.entity_id
_entity_poly.type
_entity_poly.pdbx_seq_one_letter_code
_entity_poly.pdbx_strand_id
1 'polypeptide(L)' 'MSKTAPTAGLRLALLFIALFALAVPWYWSDREWLVWGIPAWFVSAIVFSALVSLVAVMALTKPWPGETDDSKHDDQY' A
#
# COMPACT_ATOMS: atom_id res chain seq x y z
N MET A 1 3.26 28.81 5.93
CA MET A 1 4.07 27.69 6.48
C MET A 1 3.14 26.49 6.65
N SER A 2 2.86 25.78 5.55
CA SER A 2 1.80 24.76 5.49
C SER A 2 2.42 23.39 5.76
N LYS A 3 2.43 22.96 7.02
CA LYS A 3 2.99 21.68 7.45
C LYS A 3 2.00 20.54 7.15
N THR A 4 1.68 20.31 5.87
CA THR A 4 0.78 19.23 5.45
C THR A 4 1.57 18.00 5.01
N ALA A 5 2.34 17.41 5.92
CA ALA A 5 3.10 16.18 5.68
C ALA A 5 2.59 14.91 6.42
N PRO A 6 1.72 14.93 7.46
CA PRO A 6 1.39 13.69 8.18
C PRO A 6 0.28 12.84 7.52
N THR A 7 -0.51 13.40 6.60
CA THR A 7 -1.69 12.72 6.04
C THR A 7 -1.35 11.72 4.93
N ALA A 8 -0.24 11.89 4.22
CA ALA A 8 0.15 10.99 3.12
C ALA A 8 0.51 9.58 3.63
N GLY A 9 1.28 9.49 4.71
CA GLY A 9 1.63 8.21 5.35
C GLY A 9 0.42 7.54 6.00
N LEU A 10 -0.44 8.31 6.67
CA LEU A 10 -1.70 7.80 7.24
C LEU A 10 -2.61 7.19 6.16
N ARG A 11 -2.77 7.88 5.02
CA ARG A 11 -3.59 7.39 3.90
C ARG A 11 -3.03 6.09 3.33
N LEU A 12 -1.71 5.98 3.18
CA LEU A 12 -1.06 4.75 2.70
C LEU A 12 -1.28 3.59 3.68
N ALA A 13 -1.14 3.84 4.98
CA ALA A 13 -1.39 2.85 6.02
C ALA A 13 -2.85 2.39 6.04
N LEU A 14 -3.82 3.31 5.95
CA LEU A 14 -5.23 2.99 5.83
C LEU A 14 -5.54 2.15 4.58
N LEU A 15 -4.89 2.46 3.46
CA LEU A 15 -5.00 1.67 2.22
C LEU A 15 -4.51 0.24 2.44
N PHE A 16 -3.34 0.08 3.07
CA PHE A 16 -2.78 -1.24 3.41
C PHE A 16 -3.70 -2.04 4.34
N ILE A 17 -4.21 -1.41 5.40
CA ILE A 17 -5.13 -2.04 6.35
C ILE A 17 -6.42 -2.47 5.65
N ALA A 18 -6.97 -1.61 4.78
CA ALA A 18 -8.17 -1.93 4.00
C ALA A 18 -7.93 -3.09 3.02
N LEU A 19 -6.78 -3.11 2.32
CA LEU A 19 -6.42 -4.24 1.46
C LEU A 19 -6.30 -5.54 2.24
N PHE A 20 -5.69 -5.51 3.42
CA PHE A 20 -5.54 -6.69 4.27
C PHE A 20 -6.89 -7.17 4.81
N ALA A 21 -7.74 -6.24 5.25
CA ALA A 21 -9.09 -6.51 5.69
C ALA A 21 -9.96 -7.13 4.57
N LEU A 22 -9.81 -6.65 3.33
CA LEU A 22 -10.49 -7.21 2.16
C LEU A 22 -9.91 -8.56 1.72
N ALA A 23 -8.62 -8.81 1.99
CA ALA A 23 -7.97 -10.08 1.70
C ALA A 23 -8.47 -11.20 2.62
N VAL A 24 -8.78 -10.89 3.87
CA VAL A 24 -9.32 -11.84 4.85
C VAL A 24 -10.84 -11.92 4.70
N PRO A 25 -11.40 -13.02 4.19
CA PRO A 25 -12.82 -13.12 3.93
C PRO A 25 -13.56 -13.55 5.21
N TRP A 26 -13.50 -12.73 6.27
CA TRP A 26 -14.20 -13.00 7.53
C TRP A 26 -15.72 -12.98 7.38
N TYR A 27 -16.22 -12.43 6.26
CA TYR A 27 -17.64 -12.22 5.97
C TYR A 27 -18.18 -13.23 4.94
N TRP A 28 -17.34 -14.14 4.44
CA TRP A 28 -17.81 -15.18 3.54
C TRP A 28 -18.54 -16.20 4.39
N SER A 29 -19.87 -16.22 4.29
CA SER A 29 -20.72 -17.24 4.92
C SER A 29 -20.18 -18.63 4.60
N ASP A 30 -20.37 -19.59 5.52
CA ASP A 30 -19.86 -20.99 5.49
C ASP A 30 -20.10 -21.79 4.20
N ARG A 31 -20.85 -21.26 3.23
CA ARG A 31 -20.87 -21.79 1.87
C ARG A 31 -19.56 -21.42 1.20
N GLU A 32 -18.62 -22.35 1.26
CA GLU A 32 -17.34 -22.30 0.56
C GLU A 32 -17.53 -21.80 -0.87
N TRP A 33 -17.26 -20.51 -1.10
CA TRP A 33 -17.38 -19.92 -2.41
C TRP A 33 -16.19 -20.41 -3.24
N LEU A 34 -16.40 -21.48 -4.00
CA LEU A 34 -15.42 -22.00 -4.94
C LEU A 34 -15.52 -21.22 -6.25
N VAL A 35 -14.46 -20.48 -6.60
CA VAL A 35 -14.27 -19.94 -7.95
C VAL A 35 -13.42 -20.95 -8.71
N TRP A 36 -13.98 -21.57 -9.75
CA TRP A 36 -13.26 -22.55 -10.58
C TRP A 36 -12.62 -23.72 -9.81
N GLY A 37 -13.28 -24.19 -8.75
CA GLY A 37 -12.75 -25.29 -7.93
C GLY A 37 -11.73 -24.86 -6.87
N ILE A 38 -11.34 -23.59 -6.83
CA ILE A 38 -10.40 -23.03 -5.86
C ILE A 38 -11.19 -22.23 -4.83
N PRO A 39 -10.86 -22.36 -3.52
CA PRO A 39 -11.45 -21.51 -2.50
C PRO A 39 -11.20 -20.05 -2.85
N ALA A 40 -12.23 -19.24 -2.99
CA ALA A 40 -12.03 -17.91 -3.53
C ALA A 40 -11.23 -16.99 -2.56
N TRP A 41 -11.08 -17.37 -1.29
CA TRP A 41 -10.18 -16.71 -0.32
C TRP A 41 -8.72 -16.82 -0.75
N PHE A 42 -8.37 -17.91 -1.43
CA PHE A 42 -7.04 -18.13 -1.98
C PHE A 42 -6.80 -17.20 -3.17
N VAL A 43 -7.81 -17.05 -4.03
CA VAL A 43 -7.75 -16.13 -5.18
C VAL A 43 -7.67 -14.68 -4.71
N SER A 44 -8.46 -14.28 -3.71
CA SER A 44 -8.39 -12.94 -3.12
C SER A 44 -7.01 -12.69 -2.51
N ALA A 45 -6.47 -13.62 -1.72
CA ALA A 45 -5.16 -13.48 -1.10
C ALA A 45 -4.04 -13.23 -2.14
N ILE A 46 -4.06 -13.93 -3.27
CA ILE A 46 -3.08 -13.73 -4.36
C ILE A 46 -3.21 -12.34 -4.96
N VAL A 47 -4.43 -11.93 -5.32
CA VAL A 47 -4.69 -10.63 -5.94
C VAL A 47 -4.31 -9.48 -5.00
N PHE A 48 -4.69 -9.57 -3.72
CA PHE A 48 -4.35 -8.55 -2.73
C PHE A 48 -2.85 -8.50 -2.42
N SER A 49 -2.15 -9.63 -2.44
CA SER A 49 -0.68 -9.65 -2.28
C SER A 49 0.03 -8.94 -3.43
N ALA A 50 -0.44 -9.15 -4.67
CA ALA A 50 0.09 -8.45 -5.84
C ALA A 50 -0.18 -6.94 -5.77
N LEU A 51 -1.38 -6.53 -5.36
CA LEU A 51 -1.74 -5.12 -5.16
C LEU A 51 -0.87 -4.46 -4.07
N VAL A 52 -0.67 -5.15 -2.94
CA VAL A 52 0.22 -4.70 -1.86
C VAL A 52 1.64 -4.48 -2.37
N SER A 53 2.17 -5.41 -3.17
CA SER A 53 3.51 -5.27 -3.75
C SER A 53 3.59 -4.06 -4.69
N LEU A 54 2.59 -3.86 -5.55
CA LEU A 54 2.49 -2.69 -6.43
C LEU A 54 2.44 -1.38 -5.66
N VAL A 55 1.62 -1.31 -4.61
CA VAL A 55 1.52 -0.14 -3.74
C VAL A 55 2.84 0.12 -3.02
N ALA A 56 3.54 -0.92 -2.56
CA ALA A 56 4.84 -0.80 -1.92
C ALA A 56 5.91 -0.27 -2.90
N VAL A 57 5.95 -0.79 -4.13
CA VAL A 57 6.85 -0.27 -5.18
C VAL A 57 6.55 1.19 -5.46
N MET A 58 5.27 1.55 -5.66
CA MET A 58 4.87 2.95 -5.88
C MET A 58 5.22 3.86 -4.70
N ALA A 59 5.16 3.36 -3.47
CA ALA A 59 5.56 4.10 -2.28
C ALA A 59 7.08 4.30 -2.23
N LEU A 60 7.86 3.28 -2.57
CA LEU A 60 9.33 3.34 -2.63
C LEU A 60 9.85 4.19 -3.80
N THR A 61 9.07 4.35 -4.87
CA THR A 61 9.46 5.21 -6.02
C THR A 61 9.25 6.69 -5.72
N LYS A 62 8.53 7.03 -4.64
CA LYS A 62 8.37 8.43 -4.25
C LYS A 62 9.63 8.88 -3.49
N PRO A 63 10.26 9.99 -3.92
CA PRO A 63 11.40 10.54 -3.20
C PRO A 63 10.98 10.88 -1.78
N TRP A 64 11.88 10.65 -0.83
CA TRP A 64 11.56 10.87 0.58
C TRP A 64 11.25 12.36 0.79
N PRO A 65 10.20 12.71 1.55
CA PRO A 65 9.92 14.11 1.87
C PRO A 65 11.07 14.66 2.74
N GLY A 66 12.04 15.30 2.09
CA GLY A 66 13.32 15.74 2.66
C GLY A 66 14.52 15.58 1.74
N GLU A 67 14.39 14.86 0.61
CA GLU A 67 15.50 14.55 -0.31
C GLU A 67 15.80 15.67 -1.32
N THR A 68 15.10 16.80 -1.25
CA THR A 68 15.31 17.97 -2.09
C THR A 68 15.51 19.23 -1.24
N ASP A 69 16.62 19.34 -0.49
CA ASP A 69 17.19 20.66 -0.17
C ASP A 69 18.65 20.64 0.34
N ASP A 70 19.48 19.66 -0.04
CA ASP A 70 20.90 19.61 0.38
C ASP A 70 21.87 19.66 -0.82
N SER A 71 21.42 20.23 -1.94
CA SER A 71 22.25 20.42 -3.14
C SER A 71 22.56 21.89 -3.43
N LYS A 72 22.53 22.76 -2.41
CA LYS A 72 22.75 24.22 -2.57
C LYS A 72 23.80 24.82 -1.63
N HIS A 73 24.76 24.01 -1.20
CA HIS A 73 25.94 24.47 -0.50
C HIS A 73 27.12 23.62 -1.01
N ASP A 74 27.82 24.08 -2.06
CA ASP A 74 29.26 23.82 -2.30
C ASP A 74 29.80 24.44 -3.61
N ASP A 75 29.16 25.48 -4.13
CA ASP A 75 29.80 26.48 -5.00
C ASP A 75 30.31 27.67 -4.17
N GLN A 76 31.21 27.36 -3.22
CA GLN A 76 32.28 28.28 -2.82
C GLN A 76 33.60 27.74 -3.34
N TYR A 77 34.09 28.31 -4.44
CA TYR A 77 35.46 28.81 -4.62
C TYR A 77 35.51 29.78 -5.80
#